data_AF-A0A7S2TEG8-F1
#
_entry.id   AF-A0A7S2TEG8-F1
#
_cell.length_a   1.000
_cell.length_b   1.000
_cell.length_c   1.000
_cell.angle_alpha   90.00
_cell.angle_beta   90.00
_cell.angle_gamma   90.00
#
_symmetry.space_group_name_H-M   'P 1'
#
loop_
_entity.id
_entity.type
_entity.pdbx_description
1 polymer ?
#
loop_
_entity_poly.entity_id
_entity_poly.type
_entity_poly.pdbx_seq_one_letter_code
_entity_poly.pdbx_strand_id
1 'polypeptide(L)'
;KSSIRACVAMSQDVSGMPVEFVGVKAVAKLKDTVVTKYATTGKDGCADIYFKLDMEHSSQLDPREPYQVSISYEKSEKISSSDQEEKLVAHQFLCNDGLRPCTEGEGSDTVMVKHLDFGISHKAQDTTVRPLSGRIAVADVNPDDPYASPLNGVEVCIERFSTSQRAMDGSGLSRVCSKTNQRGEFVLNAVPGMLITLDILYSDHEFEPIGQAAQNMVKNGLLVEAPEVYKNLDFKDVTKNTVTVQVAAGECNGVLGVSSLAARVNKVAYTFAPLKVSSNEMSFRLPAHHVELQVSEGKWRTSLL
;
A
#
# COMPACT_ATOMS: atom_id res chain seq x y z
N LYS A 1 -32.56 -13.10 22.78
CA LYS A 1 -31.30 -13.23 21.97
C LYS A 1 -30.86 -11.82 21.58
N SER A 2 -29.57 -11.53 21.58
CA SER A 2 -29.01 -10.26 21.13
C SER A 2 -27.66 -10.50 20.45
N SER A 3 -27.17 -9.53 19.69
CA SER A 3 -25.85 -9.61 19.07
C SER A 3 -25.13 -8.27 18.95
N ILE A 4 -23.80 -8.35 19.05
CA ILE A 4 -22.86 -7.25 18.81
C ILE A 4 -22.05 -7.62 17.58
N ARG A 5 -21.90 -6.69 16.64
CA ARG A 5 -20.95 -6.80 15.53
C ARG A 5 -19.70 -6.02 15.89
N ALA A 6 -18.65 -6.73 16.30
CA ALA A 6 -17.37 -6.14 16.64
C ALA A 6 -16.48 -6.09 15.40
N CYS A 7 -16.05 -4.90 15.00
CA CYS A 7 -15.19 -4.68 13.83
C CYS A 7 -13.87 -4.03 14.23
N VAL A 8 -12.78 -4.48 13.62
CA VAL A 8 -11.44 -3.96 13.83
C VAL A 8 -10.90 -3.49 12.50
N ALA A 9 -10.39 -2.27 12.48
CA ALA A 9 -9.72 -1.69 11.33
C ALA A 9 -8.41 -1.01 11.76
N MET A 10 -7.55 -0.69 10.82
CA MET A 10 -6.42 0.21 11.07
C MET A 10 -6.92 1.57 11.54
N SER A 11 -6.07 2.31 12.29
CA SER A 11 -6.35 3.72 12.62
C SER A 11 -6.81 4.52 11.38
N GLN A 12 -7.76 5.43 11.60
CA GLN A 12 -8.30 6.29 10.54
C GLN A 12 -7.23 7.19 9.93
N ASP A 13 -6.20 7.56 10.69
CA ASP A 13 -5.05 8.33 10.22
C ASP A 13 -4.18 7.54 9.23
N VAL A 14 -4.40 6.23 9.16
CA VAL A 14 -3.56 5.32 8.39
C VAL A 14 -4.31 4.74 7.21
N SER A 15 -5.54 4.22 7.38
CA SER A 15 -6.31 3.68 6.24
C SER A 15 -7.71 3.14 6.49
N GLY A 16 -8.06 2.78 7.73
CA GLY A 16 -9.30 2.04 7.99
C GLY A 16 -9.39 0.66 7.32
N MET A 17 -8.28 0.04 6.89
CA MET A 17 -8.32 -1.35 6.38
C MET A 17 -8.77 -2.34 7.46
N PRO A 18 -9.61 -3.34 7.14
CA PRO A 18 -10.05 -4.34 8.10
C PRO A 18 -8.89 -5.21 8.59
N VAL A 19 -8.87 -5.52 9.89
CA VAL A 19 -7.86 -6.38 10.52
C VAL A 19 -8.46 -7.74 10.82
N GLU A 20 -7.87 -8.77 10.22
CA GLU A 20 -8.33 -10.16 10.33
C GLU A 20 -7.73 -10.89 11.53
N PHE A 21 -8.40 -11.97 11.93
CA PHE A 21 -7.94 -12.91 12.95
C PHE A 21 -7.68 -12.25 14.30
N VAL A 22 -8.42 -11.18 14.62
CA VAL A 22 -8.40 -10.55 15.93
C VAL A 22 -9.37 -11.31 16.84
N GLY A 23 -8.87 -11.79 17.97
CA GLY A 23 -9.70 -12.34 19.04
C GLY A 23 -10.53 -11.24 19.68
N VAL A 24 -11.83 -11.48 19.82
CA VAL A 24 -12.76 -10.57 20.48
C VAL A 24 -13.36 -11.29 21.68
N LYS A 25 -13.15 -10.72 22.85
CA LYS A 25 -13.73 -11.20 24.11
C LYS A 25 -14.82 -10.23 24.55
N ALA A 26 -16.01 -10.76 24.78
CA ALA A 26 -17.14 -9.99 25.27
C ALA A 26 -17.69 -10.59 26.56
N VAL A 27 -17.76 -9.78 27.60
CA VAL A 27 -18.16 -10.17 28.96
C VAL A 27 -19.41 -9.40 29.34
N ALA A 28 -20.55 -10.08 29.38
CA ALA A 28 -21.80 -9.51 29.87
C ALA A 28 -21.90 -9.71 31.38
N LYS A 29 -22.05 -8.62 32.14
CA LYS A 29 -22.33 -8.68 33.57
C LYS A 29 -23.84 -8.54 33.78
N LEU A 30 -24.46 -9.63 34.22
CA LEU A 30 -25.86 -9.69 34.65
C LEU A 30 -25.90 -9.64 36.18
N LYS A 31 -27.09 -9.45 36.77
CA LYS A 31 -27.25 -9.26 38.23
C LYS A 31 -26.50 -10.31 39.05
N ASP A 32 -26.66 -11.60 38.72
CA ASP A 32 -26.07 -12.72 39.46
C ASP A 32 -25.23 -13.65 38.57
N THR A 33 -24.89 -13.23 37.34
CA THR A 33 -24.19 -14.10 36.38
C THR A 33 -23.28 -13.31 35.46
N VAL A 34 -22.15 -13.92 35.10
CA VAL A 34 -21.23 -13.40 34.08
C VAL A 34 -21.26 -14.32 32.87
N VAL A 35 -21.58 -13.77 31.71
CA VAL A 35 -21.58 -14.53 30.45
C VAL A 35 -20.42 -14.04 29.59
N THR A 36 -19.42 -14.91 29.39
CA THR A 36 -18.28 -14.64 28.52
C THR A 36 -18.48 -15.31 27.16
N LYS A 37 -18.23 -14.56 26.09
CA LYS A 37 -18.22 -15.03 24.71
C LYS A 37 -16.93 -14.63 24.02
N TYR A 38 -16.51 -15.49 23.09
CA TYR A 38 -15.34 -15.29 22.26
C TYR A 38 -15.76 -15.36 20.79
N ALA A 39 -15.13 -14.53 19.97
CA ALA A 39 -15.23 -14.59 18.52
C ALA A 39 -13.90 -14.18 17.89
N THR A 40 -13.77 -14.38 16.59
CA THR A 40 -12.58 -14.01 15.82
C THR A 40 -13.02 -13.26 14.58
N THR A 41 -12.35 -12.14 14.26
CA THR A 41 -12.70 -11.35 13.07
C THR A 41 -12.44 -12.12 11.78
N GLY A 42 -13.40 -12.02 10.86
CA GLY A 42 -13.31 -12.56 9.51
C GLY A 42 -12.58 -11.61 8.56
N LYS A 43 -12.75 -11.85 7.24
CA LYS A 43 -12.02 -11.09 6.21
C LYS A 43 -12.44 -9.63 6.06
N ASP A 44 -13.65 -9.32 6.50
CA ASP A 44 -14.19 -7.97 6.59
C ASP A 44 -13.75 -7.25 7.87
N GLY A 45 -12.88 -7.88 8.68
CA GLY A 45 -12.43 -7.34 9.95
C GLY A 45 -13.51 -7.36 11.03
N CYS A 46 -14.63 -8.05 10.82
CA CYS A 46 -15.74 -8.08 11.76
C CYS A 46 -16.02 -9.49 12.30
N ALA A 47 -16.63 -9.55 13.48
CA ALA A 47 -17.15 -10.75 14.10
C ALA A 47 -18.51 -10.47 14.76
N ASP A 48 -19.48 -11.37 14.56
CA ASP A 48 -20.76 -11.31 15.25
C ASP A 48 -20.72 -12.14 16.55
N ILE A 49 -21.02 -11.49 17.67
CA ILE A 49 -21.05 -12.09 19.00
C ILE A 49 -22.50 -12.23 19.42
N TYR A 50 -22.95 -13.47 19.60
CA TYR A 50 -24.34 -13.77 19.97
C TYR A 50 -24.48 -14.09 21.45
N PHE A 51 -25.37 -13.36 22.11
CA PHE A 51 -25.79 -13.65 23.48
C PHE A 51 -27.14 -14.37 23.42
N LYS A 52 -27.08 -15.68 23.66
CA LYS A 52 -28.24 -16.48 24.02
C LYS A 52 -28.32 -16.50 25.53
N LEU A 53 -29.31 -15.80 26.06
CA LEU A 53 -29.65 -15.85 27.46
C LEU A 53 -30.65 -17.00 27.57
N ASP A 54 -30.23 -18.12 28.17
CA ASP A 54 -31.11 -19.26 28.39
C ASP A 54 -32.28 -18.86 29.30
N MET A 55 -33.41 -19.57 29.23
CA MET A 55 -34.63 -19.20 29.98
C MET A 55 -34.40 -19.05 31.49
N GLU A 56 -33.42 -19.78 32.06
CA GLU A 56 -33.01 -19.65 33.47
C GLU A 56 -32.33 -18.32 33.80
N HIS A 57 -31.65 -17.70 32.84
CA HIS A 57 -31.03 -16.37 32.96
C HIS A 57 -31.94 -15.25 32.44
N SER A 58 -32.96 -15.60 31.64
CA SER A 58 -33.95 -14.65 31.11
C SER A 58 -34.88 -14.08 32.18
N SER A 59 -35.05 -14.76 33.31
CA SER A 59 -35.84 -14.28 34.45
C SER A 59 -35.11 -13.18 35.25
N GLN A 60 -33.79 -13.07 35.11
CA GLN A 60 -32.96 -12.06 35.80
C GLN A 60 -32.84 -10.75 35.02
N LEU A 61 -33.25 -10.75 33.75
CA LEU A 61 -33.19 -9.60 32.87
C LEU A 61 -34.59 -9.03 32.68
N ASP A 62 -34.79 -7.77 33.07
CA ASP A 62 -35.92 -7.02 32.56
C ASP A 62 -35.67 -6.80 31.05
N PRO A 63 -36.54 -7.29 30.15
CA PRO A 63 -36.37 -7.09 28.71
C PRO A 63 -36.39 -5.60 28.30
N ARG A 64 -36.78 -4.69 29.21
CA ARG A 64 -36.76 -3.23 29.04
C ARG A 64 -35.44 -2.59 29.49
N GLU A 65 -34.64 -3.28 30.32
CA GLU A 65 -33.39 -2.75 30.84
C GLU A 65 -32.20 -3.19 29.98
N PRO A 66 -31.36 -2.24 29.53
CA PRO A 66 -30.10 -2.60 28.86
C PRO A 66 -29.10 -3.15 29.88
N TYR A 67 -28.29 -4.12 29.47
CA TYR A 67 -27.19 -4.66 30.27
C TYR A 67 -25.83 -4.29 29.65
N GLN A 68 -24.80 -4.24 30.49
CA GLN A 68 -23.44 -3.87 30.08
C GLN A 68 -22.68 -5.09 29.57
N VAL A 69 -22.07 -4.91 28.40
CA VAL A 69 -21.12 -5.85 27.81
C VAL A 69 -19.78 -5.17 27.69
N SER A 70 -18.78 -5.66 28.43
CA SER A 70 -17.39 -5.23 28.27
C SER A 70 -16.75 -5.97 27.10
N ILE A 71 -16.09 -5.25 26.20
CA ILE A 71 -15.46 -5.79 24.99
C ILE A 71 -13.97 -5.48 25.02
N SER A 72 -13.14 -6.50 24.79
CA SER A 72 -11.70 -6.37 24.61
C SER A 72 -11.21 -7.18 23.41
N TYR A 73 -10.05 -6.80 22.90
CA TYR A 73 -9.45 -7.35 21.69
C TYR A 73 -8.06 -7.90 21.97
N GLU A 74 -7.74 -9.03 21.35
CA GLU A 74 -6.42 -9.65 21.44
C GLU A 74 -5.95 -10.11 20.07
N LYS A 75 -4.69 -9.84 19.77
CA LYS A 75 -3.97 -10.41 18.64
C LYS A 75 -2.49 -10.38 18.97
N SER A 76 -1.79 -11.44 18.62
CA SER A 76 -0.34 -11.48 18.67
C SER A 76 0.22 -12.11 17.41
N GLU A 77 1.36 -11.60 16.96
CA GLU A 77 2.07 -12.12 15.80
C GLU A 77 3.41 -12.70 16.25
N LYS A 78 3.74 -13.86 15.69
CA LYS A 78 5.03 -14.50 15.91
C LYS A 78 6.10 -13.82 15.08
N ILE A 79 7.21 -13.49 15.71
CA ILE A 79 8.42 -13.07 15.03
C ILE A 79 9.36 -14.27 14.89
N SER A 80 9.72 -14.62 13.67
CA SER A 80 10.94 -15.39 13.41
C SER A 80 12.14 -14.46 13.55
N SER A 81 12.85 -14.54 14.68
CA SER A 81 14.16 -13.90 14.82
C SER A 81 15.25 -14.88 14.35
N SER A 82 16.36 -14.35 13.83
CA SER A 82 17.55 -15.15 13.48
C SER A 82 18.13 -15.94 14.66
N ASP A 83 17.76 -15.56 15.89
CA ASP A 83 18.40 -15.99 17.13
C ASP A 83 17.63 -17.13 17.83
N GLN A 84 16.74 -17.83 17.12
CA GLN A 84 15.94 -18.99 17.60
C GLN A 84 14.97 -18.74 18.76
N GLU A 85 14.93 -17.55 19.37
CA GLU A 85 13.87 -17.18 20.31
C GLU A 85 12.66 -16.61 19.54
N GLU A 86 11.55 -17.35 19.57
CA GLU A 86 10.24 -16.85 19.12
C GLU A 86 9.81 -15.68 20.01
N LYS A 87 9.78 -14.48 19.44
CA LYS A 87 9.27 -13.28 20.13
C LYS A 87 7.85 -13.00 19.65
N LEU A 88 6.91 -12.84 20.57
CA LEU A 88 5.54 -12.44 20.27
C LEU A 88 5.41 -10.92 20.32
N VAL A 89 4.79 -10.32 19.31
CA VAL A 89 4.35 -8.92 19.37
C VAL A 89 2.86 -8.88 19.56
N ALA A 90 2.43 -8.30 20.69
CA ALA A 90 1.04 -8.02 20.95
C ALA A 90 0.60 -6.78 20.17
N HIS A 91 -0.58 -6.85 19.57
CA HIS A 91 -1.21 -5.70 18.94
C HIS A 91 -1.84 -4.80 20.00
N GLN A 92 -1.90 -3.50 19.70
CA GLN A 92 -2.56 -2.50 20.53
C GLN A 92 -3.85 -2.03 19.87
N PHE A 93 -4.93 -2.07 20.64
CA PHE A 93 -6.27 -1.70 20.16
C PHE A 93 -6.81 -0.50 20.93
N LEU A 94 -7.32 0.48 20.18
CA LEU A 94 -8.04 1.62 20.72
C LEU A 94 -9.51 1.59 20.30
N CYS A 95 -10.40 1.79 21.26
CA CYS A 95 -11.84 1.88 21.09
C CYS A 95 -12.32 3.33 21.30
N ASN A 96 -13.63 3.57 21.13
CA ASN A 96 -14.23 4.90 21.23
C ASN A 96 -13.50 5.92 20.35
N ASP A 97 -13.42 5.64 19.05
CA ASP A 97 -12.76 6.45 18.03
C ASP A 97 -11.27 6.76 18.34
N GLY A 98 -10.56 5.80 18.92
CA GLY A 98 -9.12 5.93 19.18
C GLY A 98 -8.77 6.57 20.52
N LEU A 99 -9.75 6.77 21.41
CA LEU A 99 -9.53 7.51 22.66
C LEU A 99 -9.15 6.63 23.85
N ARG A 100 -9.46 5.33 23.82
CA ARG A 100 -9.29 4.44 24.98
C ARG A 100 -8.69 3.10 24.61
N PRO A 101 -7.72 2.58 25.37
CA PRO A 101 -7.22 1.23 25.15
C PRO A 101 -8.32 0.20 25.41
N CYS A 102 -8.41 -0.79 24.52
CA CYS A 102 -9.30 -1.93 24.65
C CYS A 102 -8.60 -3.25 24.28
N THR A 103 -7.27 -3.26 24.33
CA THR A 103 -6.45 -4.47 24.31
C THR A 103 -6.75 -5.31 25.55
N GLU A 104 -6.94 -6.62 25.39
CA GLU A 104 -7.14 -7.53 26.51
C GLU A 104 -5.96 -7.47 27.49
N GLY A 105 -6.26 -7.33 28.77
CA GLY A 105 -5.27 -7.13 29.83
C GLY A 105 -4.87 -5.66 30.09
N GLU A 106 -5.09 -4.76 29.13
CA GLU A 106 -4.84 -3.32 29.28
C GLU A 106 -6.14 -2.52 29.51
N GLY A 107 -7.24 -2.94 28.90
CA GLY A 107 -8.52 -2.26 29.00
C GLY A 107 -9.67 -2.99 28.30
N SER A 108 -10.86 -2.40 28.41
CA SER A 108 -12.06 -2.86 27.71
C SER A 108 -12.99 -1.67 27.48
N ASP A 109 -13.72 -1.66 26.37
CA ASP A 109 -14.82 -0.72 26.18
C ASP A 109 -16.14 -1.33 26.64
N THR A 110 -17.17 -0.51 26.88
CA THR A 110 -18.48 -0.98 27.36
C THR A 110 -19.59 -0.61 26.39
N VAL A 111 -20.33 -1.63 25.95
CA VAL A 111 -21.50 -1.48 25.08
C VAL A 111 -22.76 -1.84 25.88
N MET A 112 -23.78 -0.99 25.79
CA MET A 112 -25.10 -1.28 26.34
C MET A 112 -25.91 -2.09 25.33
N VAL A 113 -26.45 -3.22 25.74
CA VAL A 113 -27.21 -4.13 24.88
C VAL A 113 -28.59 -4.38 25.48
N LYS A 114 -29.65 -4.32 24.66
CA LYS A 114 -31.01 -4.68 25.08
C LYS A 114 -31.40 -6.08 24.60
N HIS A 115 -32.48 -6.60 25.19
CA HIS A 115 -33.12 -7.80 24.68
C HIS A 115 -33.61 -7.58 23.24
N LEU A 116 -33.23 -8.46 22.32
CA LEU A 116 -33.54 -8.36 20.88
C LEU A 116 -32.82 -7.21 20.14
N ASP A 117 -31.78 -6.63 20.72
CA ASP A 117 -30.83 -5.82 19.94
C ASP A 117 -29.94 -6.74 19.12
N PHE A 118 -29.92 -6.54 17.80
CA PHE A 118 -29.08 -7.31 16.89
C PHE A 118 -28.18 -6.37 16.09
N GLY A 119 -26.91 -6.77 15.95
CA GLY A 119 -25.95 -6.06 15.10
C GLY A 119 -25.53 -4.71 15.65
N ILE A 120 -25.53 -4.51 16.97
CA ILE A 120 -24.94 -3.30 17.57
C ILE A 120 -23.47 -3.23 17.12
N SER A 121 -23.13 -2.21 16.35
CA SER A 121 -21.77 -2.04 15.85
C SER A 121 -20.85 -1.57 16.97
N HIS A 122 -19.75 -2.27 17.18
CA HIS A 122 -18.63 -1.84 18.01
C HIS A 122 -17.37 -1.79 17.18
N LYS A 123 -16.62 -0.69 17.23
CA LYS A 123 -15.44 -0.48 16.38
C LYS A 123 -14.20 -0.31 17.23
N ALA A 124 -13.13 -0.99 16.85
CA ALA A 124 -11.80 -0.80 17.39
C ALA A 124 -10.80 -0.48 16.28
N GLN A 125 -9.75 0.22 16.66
CA GLN A 125 -8.64 0.62 15.80
C GLN A 125 -7.38 -0.11 16.26
N ASP A 126 -6.74 -0.84 15.35
CA ASP A 126 -5.40 -1.36 15.56
C ASP A 126 -4.37 -0.26 15.26
N THR A 127 -3.57 0.09 16.26
CA THR A 127 -2.51 1.10 16.14
C THR A 127 -1.13 0.48 15.87
N THR A 128 -1.07 -0.84 15.75
CA THR A 128 0.17 -1.59 15.51
C THR A 128 0.54 -1.51 14.04
N VAL A 129 1.22 -0.44 13.64
CA VAL A 129 1.60 -0.22 12.23
C VAL A 129 3.10 -0.37 11.99
N ARG A 130 3.47 -0.76 10.76
CA ARG A 130 4.83 -0.83 10.26
C ARG A 130 4.99 0.01 9.01
N PRO A 131 6.00 0.88 8.96
CA PRO A 131 6.24 1.70 7.80
C PRO A 131 6.85 0.86 6.67
N LEU A 132 6.31 1.05 5.48
CA LEU A 132 6.82 0.58 4.20
C LEU A 132 7.28 1.78 3.41
N SER A 133 8.49 1.70 2.86
CA SER A 133 9.09 2.82 2.17
C SER A 133 9.87 2.37 0.95
N GLY A 134 9.86 3.24 -0.05
CA GLY A 134 10.55 3.03 -1.31
C GLY A 134 10.61 4.32 -2.11
N ARG A 135 11.17 4.20 -3.31
CA ARG A 135 11.37 5.29 -4.26
C ARG A 135 10.86 4.93 -5.65
N ILE A 136 10.38 5.93 -6.36
CA ILE A 136 9.95 5.81 -7.75
C ILE A 136 10.74 6.80 -8.61
N ALA A 137 11.34 6.29 -9.69
CA ALA A 137 12.14 7.09 -10.62
C ALA A 137 11.89 6.68 -12.08
N VAL A 138 12.32 7.51 -13.02
CA VAL A 138 12.28 7.19 -14.45
C VAL A 138 13.42 6.24 -14.82
N ALA A 139 13.12 5.15 -15.53
CA ALA A 139 14.11 4.20 -15.97
C ALA A 139 15.08 4.80 -17.01
N ASP A 140 16.28 4.22 -17.07
CA ASP A 140 17.29 4.44 -18.11
C ASP A 140 17.80 5.88 -18.26
N VAL A 141 17.50 6.78 -17.31
CA VAL A 141 17.96 8.18 -17.39
C VAL A 141 19.45 8.31 -17.12
N ASN A 142 19.96 7.56 -16.14
CA ASN A 142 21.38 7.46 -15.85
C ASN A 142 21.73 6.00 -15.54
N PRO A 143 22.64 5.36 -16.30
CA PRO A 143 23.04 3.98 -16.02
C PRO A 143 23.77 3.82 -14.68
N ASP A 144 24.38 4.89 -14.17
CA ASP A 144 25.14 4.87 -12.91
C ASP A 144 24.27 5.14 -11.68
N ASP A 145 23.06 5.68 -11.87
CA ASP A 145 22.14 6.02 -10.78
C ASP A 145 20.67 5.78 -11.20
N PRO A 146 20.04 4.68 -10.76
CA PRO A 146 18.64 4.37 -11.09
C PRO A 146 17.64 5.36 -10.46
N TYR A 147 18.08 6.24 -9.56
CA TYR A 147 17.26 7.26 -8.92
C TYR A 147 17.51 8.68 -9.46
N ALA A 148 18.30 8.80 -10.54
CA ALA A 148 18.72 10.11 -11.06
C ALA A 148 17.55 11.02 -11.45
N SER A 149 16.40 10.46 -11.81
CA SER A 149 15.19 11.20 -12.19
C SER A 149 13.99 10.74 -11.34
N PRO A 150 13.86 11.24 -10.10
CA PRO A 150 12.76 10.86 -9.22
C PRO A 150 11.41 11.36 -9.72
N LEU A 151 10.36 10.57 -9.51
CA LEU A 151 8.99 10.93 -9.89
C LEU A 151 8.19 11.44 -8.70
N ASN A 152 7.74 12.69 -8.78
CA ASN A 152 6.92 13.34 -7.78
C ASN A 152 5.42 13.18 -8.08
N GLY A 153 4.61 12.97 -7.04
CA GLY A 153 3.16 12.88 -7.14
C GLY A 153 2.62 11.56 -7.71
N VAL A 154 3.44 10.51 -7.77
CA VAL A 154 3.00 9.15 -8.09
C VAL A 154 2.20 8.62 -6.90
N GLU A 155 1.00 8.10 -7.16
CA GLU A 155 0.17 7.51 -6.12
C GLU A 155 0.52 6.04 -5.94
N VAL A 156 0.87 5.66 -4.71
CA VAL A 156 1.28 4.31 -4.34
C VAL A 156 0.28 3.79 -3.32
N CYS A 157 -0.37 2.68 -3.61
CA CYS A 157 -1.42 2.11 -2.80
C CYS A 157 -1.05 0.72 -2.26
N ILE A 158 -1.35 0.46 -0.99
CA ILE A 158 -1.37 -0.91 -0.44
C ILE A 158 -2.65 -1.59 -0.89
N GLU A 159 -2.50 -2.78 -1.42
CA GLU A 159 -3.59 -3.71 -1.70
C GLU A 159 -3.39 -5.03 -0.97
N ARG A 160 -4.50 -5.74 -0.74
CA ARG A 160 -4.43 -7.12 -0.27
C ARG A 160 -3.91 -8.00 -1.40
N PHE A 161 -2.87 -8.77 -1.13
CA PHE A 161 -2.38 -9.74 -2.11
C PHE A 161 -3.38 -10.90 -2.25
N SER A 162 -3.67 -11.27 -3.50
CA SER A 162 -4.52 -12.41 -3.85
C SER A 162 -3.81 -13.28 -4.87
N THR A 163 -3.64 -14.57 -4.57
CA THR A 163 -3.00 -15.55 -5.48
C THR A 163 -3.92 -16.01 -6.61
N SER A 164 -5.21 -15.70 -6.55
CA SER A 164 -6.16 -15.96 -7.62
C SER A 164 -6.29 -14.72 -8.51
N GLN A 165 -6.11 -14.86 -9.82
CA GLN A 165 -6.34 -13.82 -10.85
C GLN A 165 -7.74 -13.16 -10.81
N ARG A 166 -8.64 -13.62 -9.94
CA ARG A 166 -9.89 -12.91 -9.59
C ARG A 166 -9.63 -11.98 -8.41
N ALA A 167 -9.00 -10.86 -8.69
CA ALA A 167 -8.93 -9.73 -7.75
C ALA A 167 -9.13 -8.43 -8.53
N MET A 168 -10.25 -8.27 -9.24
CA MET A 168 -10.60 -7.00 -9.89
C MET A 168 -12.11 -6.78 -9.97
N ASP A 169 -12.82 -7.02 -8.87
CA ASP A 169 -14.11 -6.37 -8.68
C ASP A 169 -13.82 -5.21 -7.73
N GLY A 170 -13.62 -4.01 -8.28
CA GLY A 170 -13.27 -2.76 -7.60
C GLY A 170 -14.32 -2.25 -6.61
N SER A 171 -15.03 -3.15 -5.94
CA SER A 171 -16.05 -2.87 -4.94
C SER A 171 -15.59 -3.37 -3.57
N GLY A 172 -14.92 -2.50 -2.81
CA GLY A 172 -14.98 -2.56 -1.34
C GLY A 172 -13.71 -2.93 -0.55
N LEU A 173 -12.54 -3.08 -1.17
CA LEU A 173 -11.30 -3.16 -0.41
C LEU A 173 -10.81 -1.74 -0.10
N SER A 174 -10.75 -1.38 1.19
CA SER A 174 -10.11 -0.13 1.60
C SER A 174 -8.66 -0.15 1.14
N ARG A 175 -8.25 0.82 0.32
CA ARG A 175 -6.87 0.97 -0.19
C ARG A 175 -6.16 2.05 0.61
N VAL A 176 -4.88 1.84 0.91
CA VAL A 176 -4.04 2.83 1.61
C VAL A 176 -3.13 3.49 0.61
N CYS A 177 -3.37 4.75 0.26
CA CYS A 177 -2.59 5.42 -0.76
C CYS A 177 -1.78 6.60 -0.20
N SER A 178 -0.60 6.80 -0.76
CA SER A 178 0.29 7.93 -0.46
C SER A 178 0.93 8.39 -1.76
N LYS A 179 1.30 9.67 -1.83
CA LYS A 179 1.95 10.24 -3.00
C LYS A 179 3.44 10.39 -2.77
N THR A 180 4.23 10.11 -3.81
CA THR A 180 5.66 10.33 -3.76
C THR A 180 5.99 11.82 -3.61
N ASN A 181 7.05 12.12 -2.85
CA ASN A 181 7.57 13.47 -2.69
C ASN A 181 8.51 13.88 -3.86
N GLN A 182 9.15 15.06 -3.75
CA GLN A 182 10.08 15.56 -4.77
C GLN A 182 11.33 14.68 -5.01
N ARG A 183 11.65 13.78 -4.08
CA ARG A 183 12.73 12.80 -4.19
C ARG A 183 12.23 11.44 -4.68
N GLY A 184 10.96 11.35 -5.08
CA GLY A 184 10.33 10.10 -5.50
C GLY A 184 10.03 9.16 -4.34
N GLU A 185 10.20 9.58 -3.10
CA GLU A 185 10.03 8.72 -1.93
C GLU A 185 8.55 8.65 -1.52
N PHE A 186 8.09 7.45 -1.18
CA PHE A 186 6.80 7.23 -0.55
C PHE A 186 6.99 6.54 0.80
N VAL A 187 6.04 6.76 1.71
CA VAL A 187 5.89 6.01 2.95
C VAL A 187 4.41 5.64 3.10
N LEU A 188 4.18 4.35 3.34
CA LEU A 188 2.89 3.76 3.63
C LEU A 188 3.00 3.00 4.96
N ASN A 189 1.88 2.74 5.61
CA ASN A 189 1.84 2.01 6.87
C ASN A 189 0.93 0.79 6.70
N ALA A 190 1.36 -0.38 7.18
CA ALA A 190 0.57 -1.60 7.19
C ALA A 190 0.55 -2.24 8.58
N VAL A 191 -0.48 -3.05 8.87
CA VAL A 191 -0.56 -3.82 10.12
C VAL A 191 0.14 -5.17 9.95
N PRO A 192 0.93 -5.63 10.95
CA PRO A 192 1.47 -6.98 10.97
C PRO A 192 0.41 -8.08 10.80
N GLY A 193 0.79 -9.16 10.13
CA GLY A 193 -0.07 -10.29 9.78
C GLY A 193 -0.87 -10.09 8.48
N MET A 194 -0.75 -8.95 7.81
CA MET A 194 -1.37 -8.72 6.50
C MET A 194 -0.47 -9.19 5.36
N LEU A 195 -1.04 -9.90 4.38
CA LEU A 195 -0.38 -10.22 3.12
C LEU A 195 -0.77 -9.20 2.04
N ILE A 196 0.19 -8.39 1.61
CA ILE A 196 -0.05 -7.19 0.79
C ILE A 196 0.79 -7.14 -0.49
N THR A 197 0.40 -6.27 -1.41
CA THR A 197 1.19 -5.83 -2.57
C THR A 197 1.05 -4.31 -2.73
N LEU A 198 1.86 -3.71 -3.60
CA LEU A 198 1.75 -2.30 -3.97
C LEU A 198 1.17 -2.15 -5.37
N ASP A 199 0.20 -1.26 -5.50
CA ASP A 199 -0.33 -0.76 -6.77
C ASP A 199 0.20 0.65 -7.00
N ILE A 200 0.67 0.94 -8.22
CA ILE A 200 1.33 2.21 -8.57
C ILE A 200 0.54 2.88 -9.68
N LEU A 201 0.01 4.05 -9.35
CA LEU A 201 -0.91 4.79 -10.18
C LEU A 201 -0.26 6.11 -10.60
N TYR A 202 0.00 6.24 -11.90
CA TYR A 202 0.53 7.46 -12.50
C TYR A 202 0.12 7.57 -13.97
N SER A 203 -1.10 8.05 -14.23
CA SER A 203 -1.65 8.09 -15.59
C SER A 203 -1.56 6.71 -16.27
N ASP A 204 -1.13 6.63 -17.54
CA ASP A 204 -0.97 5.38 -18.30
C ASP A 204 0.48 4.85 -18.27
N HIS A 205 1.21 5.09 -17.18
CA HIS A 205 2.60 4.64 -17.06
C HIS A 205 2.70 3.22 -16.47
N GLU A 206 3.69 2.47 -16.97
CA GLU A 206 4.05 1.14 -16.51
C GLU A 206 5.28 1.17 -15.60
N PHE A 207 5.24 0.40 -14.51
CA PHE A 207 6.28 0.36 -13.49
C PHE A 207 6.86 -1.04 -13.30
N GLU A 208 8.17 -1.12 -13.11
CA GLU A 208 8.88 -2.35 -12.76
C GLU A 208 9.56 -2.24 -11.39
N PRO A 209 9.52 -3.30 -10.56
CA PRO A 209 10.21 -3.31 -9.27
C PRO A 209 11.74 -3.33 -9.42
N ILE A 210 12.42 -2.56 -8.58
CA ILE A 210 13.88 -2.50 -8.48
C ILE A 210 14.33 -3.32 -7.27
N GLY A 211 15.22 -4.29 -7.51
CA GLY A 211 15.79 -5.12 -6.45
C GLY A 211 14.90 -6.30 -6.04
N GLN A 212 15.50 -7.24 -5.32
CA GLN A 212 14.88 -8.53 -4.99
C GLN A 212 13.66 -8.37 -4.06
N ALA A 213 13.70 -7.41 -3.13
CA ALA A 213 12.63 -7.18 -2.17
C ALA A 213 11.32 -6.76 -2.85
N ALA A 214 11.38 -5.73 -3.69
CA ALA A 214 10.23 -5.27 -4.47
C ALA A 214 9.73 -6.33 -5.45
N GLN A 215 10.64 -7.05 -6.12
CA GLN A 215 10.29 -8.15 -7.04
C GLN A 215 9.55 -9.28 -6.34
N ASN A 216 10.04 -9.72 -5.17
CA ASN A 216 9.41 -10.77 -4.38
C ASN A 216 8.03 -10.34 -3.90
N MET A 217 7.88 -9.10 -3.44
CA MET A 217 6.60 -8.54 -3.01
C MET A 217 5.58 -8.54 -4.15
N VAL A 218 5.94 -8.05 -5.34
CA VAL A 218 5.01 -8.01 -6.49
C VAL A 218 4.61 -9.43 -6.91
N LYS A 219 5.56 -10.38 -6.89
CA LYS A 219 5.34 -11.75 -7.36
C LYS A 219 4.56 -12.62 -6.37
N ASN A 220 4.89 -12.53 -5.08
CA ASN A 220 4.43 -13.47 -4.05
C ASN A 220 3.62 -12.80 -2.94
N GLY A 221 3.46 -11.47 -2.98
CA GLY A 221 2.99 -10.69 -1.85
C GLY A 221 4.08 -10.51 -0.80
N LEU A 222 3.84 -9.58 0.11
CA LEU A 222 4.64 -9.33 1.29
C LEU A 222 3.79 -9.58 2.53
N LEU A 223 4.19 -10.55 3.36
CA LEU A 223 3.61 -10.71 4.68
C LEU A 223 4.26 -9.67 5.59
N VAL A 224 3.47 -8.76 6.15
CA VAL A 224 3.96 -7.72 7.06
C VAL A 224 4.24 -8.37 8.40
N GLU A 225 5.51 -8.41 8.79
CA GLU A 225 5.97 -8.96 10.05
C GLU A 225 6.17 -7.86 11.09
N ALA A 226 6.08 -8.25 12.36
CA ALA A 226 6.13 -7.30 13.47
C ALA A 226 7.50 -6.72 13.83
N PRO A 227 8.68 -7.29 13.55
CA PRO A 227 9.96 -6.62 13.85
C PRO A 227 10.48 -5.80 12.66
N GLU A 228 9.91 -6.01 11.47
CA GLU A 228 10.54 -5.59 10.24
C GLU A 228 10.16 -4.15 9.88
N VAL A 229 11.14 -3.44 9.34
CA VAL A 229 10.93 -2.15 8.68
C VAL A 229 11.18 -2.38 7.20
N TYR A 230 10.14 -2.20 6.40
CA TYR A 230 10.22 -2.46 4.97
C TYR A 230 10.77 -1.22 4.25
N LYS A 231 11.96 -1.38 3.66
CA LYS A 231 12.67 -0.33 2.93
C LYS A 231 13.09 -0.85 1.56
N ASN A 232 13.44 0.08 0.68
CA ASN A 232 13.91 -0.21 -0.67
C ASN A 232 12.87 -0.99 -1.50
N LEU A 233 11.58 -0.71 -1.26
CA LEU A 233 10.49 -1.18 -2.11
C LEU A 233 10.39 -0.27 -3.33
N ASP A 234 11.46 -0.25 -4.12
CA ASP A 234 11.67 0.74 -5.15
C ASP A 234 11.12 0.29 -6.50
N PHE A 235 10.73 1.25 -7.34
CA PHE A 235 10.18 1.03 -8.67
C PHE A 235 10.76 2.01 -9.67
N LYS A 236 10.82 1.57 -10.93
CA LYS A 236 11.17 2.42 -12.06
C LYS A 236 10.02 2.46 -13.05
N ASP A 237 9.75 3.64 -13.59
CA ASP A 237 8.86 3.83 -14.71
C ASP A 237 9.56 3.43 -16.01
N VAL A 238 9.02 2.44 -16.69
CA VAL A 238 9.58 1.87 -17.94
C VAL A 238 8.86 2.35 -19.20
N THR A 239 7.90 3.26 -19.04
CA THR A 239 7.10 3.79 -20.15
C THR A 239 7.97 4.58 -21.11
N LYS A 240 7.89 4.24 -22.40
CA LYS A 240 8.67 4.89 -23.46
C LYS A 240 7.79 5.37 -24.60
N ASN A 241 8.05 6.59 -25.05
CA ASN A 241 7.46 7.16 -26.25
C ASN A 241 8.45 7.16 -27.41
N THR A 242 7.91 7.09 -28.63
CA THR A 242 8.72 7.21 -29.85
C THR A 242 8.81 8.68 -30.24
N VAL A 243 10.03 9.20 -30.31
CA VAL A 243 10.33 10.55 -30.77
C VAL A 243 11.00 10.46 -32.13
N THR A 244 10.39 11.09 -33.13
CA THR A 244 10.92 11.15 -34.50
C THR A 244 11.59 12.49 -34.73
N VAL A 245 12.84 12.44 -35.16
CA VAL A 245 13.64 13.61 -35.56
C VAL A 245 13.81 13.55 -37.06
N GLN A 246 13.24 14.55 -37.73
CA GLN A 246 13.44 14.75 -39.17
C GLN A 246 14.53 15.80 -39.37
N VAL A 247 15.51 15.46 -40.20
CA VAL A 247 16.62 16.36 -40.53
C VAL A 247 16.33 16.95 -41.90
N ALA A 248 16.04 18.24 -41.96
CA ALA A 248 15.94 18.97 -43.21
C ALA A 248 17.35 19.27 -43.73
N ALA A 249 17.82 18.52 -44.72
CA ALA A 249 19.13 18.74 -45.33
C ALA A 249 19.09 18.34 -46.82
N GLY A 250 19.67 19.17 -47.69
CA GLY A 250 19.56 19.04 -49.15
C GLY A 250 20.88 18.75 -49.85
N GLU A 251 21.08 17.48 -50.21
CA GLU A 251 21.89 17.00 -51.34
C GLU A 251 21.48 15.54 -51.59
N CYS A 252 21.13 15.18 -52.83
CA CYS A 252 20.65 13.82 -53.13
C CYS A 252 21.76 12.80 -52.86
N ASN A 253 21.48 11.82 -51.99
CA ASN A 253 22.36 10.66 -51.70
C ASN A 253 23.70 10.99 -51.00
N GLY A 254 23.84 12.15 -50.35
CA GLY A 254 25.07 12.57 -49.65
C GLY A 254 24.91 12.70 -48.13
N VAL A 255 25.98 12.39 -47.36
CA VAL A 255 26.07 12.73 -45.92
C VAL A 255 26.50 14.19 -45.80
N LEU A 256 25.58 15.06 -45.39
CA LEU A 256 25.80 16.51 -45.28
C LEU A 256 26.58 16.91 -44.03
N GLY A 257 26.53 16.08 -42.98
CA GLY A 257 27.24 16.35 -41.75
C GLY A 257 27.00 15.32 -40.66
N VAL A 258 27.72 15.49 -39.56
CA VAL A 258 27.51 14.73 -38.32
C VAL A 258 27.14 15.73 -37.24
N SER A 259 26.05 15.48 -36.52
CA SER A 259 25.61 16.29 -35.40
C SER A 259 25.29 15.38 -34.23
N SER A 260 25.54 15.86 -33.02
CA SER A 260 25.16 15.14 -31.82
C SER A 260 23.86 15.72 -31.28
N LEU A 261 22.94 14.84 -30.92
CA LEU A 261 21.71 15.23 -30.25
C LEU A 261 21.84 14.77 -28.79
N ALA A 262 21.54 15.67 -27.87
CA ALA A 262 21.45 15.39 -26.45
C ALA A 262 19.98 15.51 -26.03
N ALA A 263 19.53 14.62 -25.17
CA ALA A 263 18.21 14.73 -24.54
C ALA A 263 18.38 15.06 -23.07
N ARG A 264 17.39 15.75 -22.51
CA ARG A 264 17.20 15.81 -21.07
C ARG A 264 15.81 15.33 -20.75
N VAL A 265 15.70 14.41 -19.81
CA VAL A 265 14.43 13.88 -19.30
C VAL A 265 14.24 14.44 -17.90
N ASN A 266 13.18 15.22 -17.68
CA ASN A 266 12.94 15.89 -16.39
C ASN A 266 14.17 16.66 -15.88
N LYS A 267 14.86 17.38 -16.79
CA LYS A 267 16.09 18.18 -16.54
C LYS A 267 17.36 17.37 -16.24
N VAL A 268 17.31 16.04 -16.29
CA VAL A 268 18.47 15.16 -16.12
C VAL A 268 19.02 14.81 -17.49
N ALA A 269 20.34 14.87 -17.66
CA ALA A 269 20.99 14.52 -18.91
C ALA A 269 20.70 13.06 -19.28
N TYR A 270 20.13 12.85 -20.47
CA TYR A 270 19.85 11.56 -21.04
C TYR A 270 20.79 11.37 -22.24
N THR A 271 21.76 10.47 -22.08
CA THR A 271 22.76 10.22 -23.12
C THR A 271 22.25 9.12 -24.05
N PHE A 272 22.11 9.43 -25.33
CA PHE A 272 22.00 8.43 -26.39
C PHE A 272 23.15 8.61 -27.37
N ALA A 273 23.43 7.56 -28.14
CA ALA A 273 24.61 7.53 -29.01
C ALA A 273 24.60 8.69 -30.04
N PRO A 274 25.77 9.30 -30.34
CA PRO A 274 25.88 10.40 -31.29
C PRO A 274 25.40 9.99 -32.70
N LEU A 275 24.72 10.91 -33.39
CA LEU A 275 24.02 10.64 -34.64
C LEU A 275 24.92 10.86 -35.85
N LYS A 276 25.00 9.86 -36.74
CA LYS A 276 25.51 10.05 -38.11
C LYS A 276 24.32 10.22 -39.03
N VAL A 277 24.17 11.40 -39.63
CA VAL A 277 23.05 11.71 -40.51
C VAL A 277 23.29 11.07 -41.88
N SER A 278 22.69 9.89 -42.11
CA SER A 278 22.61 9.26 -43.44
C SER A 278 21.16 9.04 -43.90
N SER A 279 20.17 9.39 -43.08
CA SER A 279 18.74 9.33 -43.41
C SER A 279 18.03 10.63 -43.03
N ASN A 280 16.95 10.94 -43.77
CA ASN A 280 16.14 12.15 -43.56
C ASN A 280 15.25 12.07 -42.30
N GLU A 281 15.04 10.86 -41.79
CA GLU A 281 14.20 10.59 -40.62
C GLU A 281 14.88 9.56 -39.72
N MET A 282 14.79 9.78 -38.41
CA MET A 282 15.28 8.89 -37.36
C MET A 282 14.26 8.84 -36.23
N SER A 283 14.08 7.67 -35.62
CA SER A 283 13.16 7.47 -34.49
C SER A 283 13.89 6.92 -33.27
N PHE A 284 13.58 7.47 -32.10
CA PHE A 284 14.17 7.13 -30.81
C PHE A 284 13.09 6.71 -29.83
N ARG A 285 13.40 5.74 -28.95
CA ARG A 285 12.53 5.43 -27.80
C ARG A 285 13.10 6.13 -26.58
N LEU A 286 12.41 7.17 -26.13
CA LEU A 286 12.78 7.95 -24.95
C LEU A 286 11.75 7.73 -23.84
N PRO A 287 12.11 7.92 -22.56
CA PRO A 287 11.12 7.86 -21.48
C PRO A 287 9.94 8.78 -21.75
N ALA A 288 8.73 8.34 -21.41
CA ALA A 288 7.46 9.02 -21.69
C ALA A 288 7.20 10.24 -20.78
N HIS A 289 8.21 11.11 -20.64
CA HIS A 289 8.21 12.29 -19.76
C HIS A 289 8.50 13.56 -20.55
N HIS A 290 8.62 14.70 -19.85
CA HIS A 290 9.08 15.93 -20.48
C HIS A 290 10.52 15.75 -21.00
N VAL A 291 10.67 15.77 -22.33
CA VAL A 291 11.94 15.66 -23.04
C VAL A 291 12.33 17.01 -23.62
N GLU A 292 13.53 17.48 -23.28
CA GLU A 292 14.19 18.59 -23.96
C GLU A 292 15.27 18.03 -24.89
N LEU A 293 15.20 18.34 -26.18
CA LEU A 293 16.22 17.97 -27.15
C LEU A 293 17.13 19.16 -27.44
N GLN A 294 18.44 18.94 -27.35
CA GLN A 294 19.46 19.93 -27.68
C GLN A 294 20.38 19.36 -28.76
N VAL A 295 20.48 20.09 -29.88
CA VAL A 295 21.45 19.78 -30.93
C VAL A 295 22.78 20.46 -30.56
N SER A 296 23.87 19.70 -30.52
CA SER A 296 25.23 20.24 -30.37
C SER A 296 26.00 20.18 -31.70
N GLU A 297 27.01 21.06 -31.81
CA GLU A 297 27.77 21.40 -33.02
C GLU A 297 27.74 20.35 -34.14
N GLY A 298 27.15 20.73 -35.27
CA GLY A 298 27.24 19.97 -36.50
C GLY A 298 28.57 20.26 -37.19
N LYS A 299 29.35 19.21 -37.50
CA LYS A 299 30.40 19.32 -38.52
C LYS A 299 29.74 19.13 -39.87
N TRP A 300 29.40 20.25 -40.50
CA TRP A 300 28.84 20.27 -41.84
C TRP A 300 29.96 20.25 -42.88
N ARG A 301 29.76 19.53 -43.98
CA ARG A 301 30.60 19.72 -45.15
C ARG A 301 30.24 21.07 -45.76
N THR A 302 31.10 22.06 -45.61
CA THR A 302 31.06 23.27 -46.43
C THR A 302 31.61 22.93 -47.81
N SER A 303 30.78 22.39 -48.70
CA SER A 303 31.09 22.49 -50.13
C SER A 303 30.87 23.94 -50.55
N LEU A 304 31.96 24.70 -50.62
CA LEU A 304 32.02 25.93 -51.41
C LEU A 304 31.69 25.54 -52.85
N LEU A 305 30.50 25.93 -53.32
CA LEU A 305 30.17 26.13 -54.73
C LEU A 305 29.62 27.54 -54.86
#